data_AF-A0A242KYL3-F1
#
_entry.id   AF-A0A242KYL3-F1
#
_cell.length_a   1.000
_cell.length_b   1.000
_cell.length_c   1.000
_cell.angle_alpha   90.00
_cell.angle_beta   90.00
_cell.angle_gamma   90.00
#
_symmetry.space_group_name_H-M   'P 1'
#
loop_
_entity.id
_entity.type
_entity.pdbx_description
1 polymer ?
#
loop_
_entity_poly.entity_id
_entity_poly.type
_entity_poly.pdbx_seq_one_letter_code
_entity_poly.pdbx_strand_id
1 'polypeptide(L)'
;MIQNKKYWILSFVLLILSCLLARHYFLSYRLYPLVYQRIIVYGCWILSGFSLFFCRAISNKFLKRIVISINIFCIYGWWFIYDF
;
A
#
# COMPACT_ATOMS: atom_id res chain seq x y z
N MET A 1 -23.50 0.48 -15.22
CA MET A 1 -23.11 0.50 -13.78
C MET A 1 -22.22 -0.70 -13.36
N ILE A 2 -21.45 -1.32 -14.27
CA ILE A 2 -20.65 -2.55 -13.98
C ILE A 2 -19.16 -2.23 -13.79
N GLN A 3 -18.65 -1.13 -14.37
CA GLN A 3 -17.23 -0.75 -14.29
C GLN A 3 -16.75 -0.44 -12.86
N ASN A 4 -17.58 0.20 -12.04
CA ASN A 4 -17.19 0.60 -10.68
C ASN A 4 -16.85 -0.57 -9.75
N LYS A 5 -17.48 -1.74 -9.91
CA LYS A 5 -17.19 -2.90 -9.04
C LYS A 5 -15.78 -3.44 -9.28
N LYS A 6 -15.32 -3.50 -10.53
CA LYS A 6 -14.00 -4.06 -10.88
C LYS A 6 -12.85 -3.22 -10.30
N TYR A 7 -12.93 -1.89 -10.41
CA TYR A 7 -11.90 -0.99 -9.89
C TYR A 7 -11.82 -1.00 -8.36
N TRP A 8 -12.97 -1.20 -7.71
CA TRP A 8 -13.03 -1.31 -6.26
C TRP A 8 -12.33 -2.57 -5.75
N ILE A 9 -12.64 -3.71 -6.39
CA ILE A 9 -11.98 -4.99 -6.11
C ILE A 9 -10.48 -4.87 -6.35
N LEU A 10 -10.08 -4.25 -7.47
CA LEU A 10 -8.67 -4.03 -7.80
C LEU A 10 -7.96 -3.17 -6.74
N SER A 11 -8.58 -2.07 -6.28
CA SER A 11 -8.05 -1.22 -5.21
C SER A 11 -7.79 -2.03 -3.93
N PHE A 12 -8.74 -2.90 -3.55
CA PHE A 12 -8.62 -3.77 -2.39
C PHE A 12 -7.53 -4.84 -2.55
N VAL A 13 -7.44 -5.48 -3.71
CA VAL A 13 -6.40 -6.47 -4.00
C VAL A 13 -5.02 -5.82 -3.92
N LEU A 14 -4.85 -4.65 -4.53
CA LEU A 14 -3.60 -3.86 -4.47
C LEU A 14 -3.27 -3.41 -3.05
N LEU A 15 -4.28 -3.08 -2.25
CA LEU A 15 -4.10 -2.72 -0.83
C LEU A 15 -3.58 -3.91 -0.02
N ILE A 16 -4.17 -5.10 -0.21
CA ILE A 16 -3.73 -6.32 0.49
C ILE A 16 -2.30 -6.66 0.11
N LEU A 17 -1.95 -6.59 -1.17
CA LEU A 17 -0.58 -6.76 -1.66
C LEU A 17 0.38 -5.73 -1.05
N SER A 18 -0.02 -4.46 -0.97
CA SER A 18 0.75 -3.41 -0.31
C SER A 18 1.00 -3.72 1.16
N CYS A 19 -0.02 -4.18 1.89
CA CYS A 19 0.10 -4.56 3.30
C CYS A 19 1.02 -5.78 3.51
N LEU A 20 0.91 -6.80 2.65
CA LEU A 20 1.80 -7.97 2.70
C LEU A 20 3.25 -7.57 2.48
N LEU A 21 3.50 -6.66 1.53
CA LEU A 21 4.84 -6.16 1.26
C LEU A 21 5.34 -5.26 2.41
N ALA A 22 4.47 -4.40 2.95
CA ALA A 22 4.75 -3.54 4.09
C ALA A 22 5.01 -4.34 5.38
N ARG A 23 4.56 -5.60 5.51
CA ARG A 23 4.95 -6.46 6.63
C ARG A 23 6.48 -6.64 6.71
N HIS A 24 7.16 -6.66 5.57
CA HIS A 24 8.62 -6.79 5.54
C HIS A 24 9.33 -5.58 6.16
N TYR A 25 8.69 -4.41 6.20
CA TYR A 25 9.17 -3.25 6.97
C TYR A 25 9.38 -3.61 8.44
N PHE A 26 8.38 -4.23 9.07
CA PHE A 26 8.38 -4.45 10.51
C PHE A 26 9.13 -5.72 10.96
N LEU A 27 9.16 -6.77 10.15
CA LEU A 27 9.70 -8.07 10.58
C LEU A 27 11.17 -8.30 10.23
N SER A 28 11.67 -7.78 9.10
CA SER A 28 12.97 -8.25 8.57
C SER A 28 13.70 -7.24 7.68
N TYR A 29 13.23 -5.99 7.59
CA TYR A 29 13.76 -5.02 6.64
C TYR A 29 15.28 -4.80 6.77
N ARG A 30 15.77 -4.61 8.00
CA ARG A 30 17.20 -4.37 8.29
C ARG A 30 18.10 -5.59 8.00
N LEU A 31 17.53 -6.79 7.87
CA LEU A 31 18.29 -8.02 7.57
C LEU A 31 18.50 -8.23 6.07
N TYR A 32 17.71 -7.56 5.22
CA TYR A 32 17.85 -7.68 3.77
C TYR A 32 18.97 -6.79 3.23
N PRO A 33 19.61 -7.18 2.11
CA PRO A 33 20.52 -6.30 1.40
C PRO A 33 19.82 -5.00 0.96
N LEU A 34 20.58 -3.90 0.89
CA LEU A 34 20.08 -2.57 0.51
C LEU A 34 19.27 -2.57 -0.80
N VAL A 35 19.63 -3.43 -1.75
CA VAL A 35 18.91 -3.57 -3.03
C VAL A 35 17.50 -4.10 -2.81
N TYR A 36 17.33 -5.14 -1.99
CA TYR A 36 16.02 -5.71 -1.67
C TYR A 36 15.17 -4.75 -0.84
N GLN A 37 15.80 -4.02 0.09
CA GLN A 37 15.14 -2.96 0.86
C GLN A 37 14.52 -1.89 -0.06
N ARG A 38 15.26 -1.45 -1.09
CA ARG A 38 14.77 -0.50 -2.09
C ARG A 38 13.63 -1.10 -2.92
N ILE A 39 13.74 -2.36 -3.36
CA ILE A 39 12.68 -3.03 -4.12
C ILE A 39 11.37 -3.08 -3.31
N ILE A 40 11.43 -3.37 -2.02
CA ILE A 40 10.26 -3.39 -1.13
C ILE A 40 9.66 -1.97 -1.02
N VAL A 41 10.49 -0.93 -0.88
CA VAL A 41 10.04 0.48 -0.85
C VAL A 41 9.34 0.90 -2.14
N TYR A 42 10.00 0.71 -3.28
CA TYR A 42 9.40 1.03 -4.57
C TYR A 42 8.15 0.20 -4.86
N GLY A 43 8.15 -1.08 -4.46
CA GLY A 43 6.98 -1.94 -4.58
C GLY A 43 5.77 -1.42 -3.81
N CYS A 44 5.95 -1.05 -2.53
CA CYS A 44 4.87 -0.47 -1.73
C CYS A 44 4.40 0.86 -2.30
N TRP A 45 5.32 1.74 -2.74
CA TRP A 45 4.97 3.01 -3.38
C TRP A 45 4.10 2.81 -4.62
N ILE A 46 4.50 1.91 -5.51
CA ILE A 46 3.78 1.63 -6.76
C ILE A 46 2.41 1.00 -6.46
N LEU A 47 2.37 -0.06 -5.65
CA LEU A 47 1.13 -0.78 -5.33
C LEU A 47 0.13 0.13 -4.59
N SER A 48 0.59 0.89 -3.59
CA SER A 48 -0.26 1.81 -2.83
C SER A 48 -0.67 3.03 -3.66
N GLY A 49 0.20 3.52 -4.54
CA GLY A 49 -0.13 4.57 -5.50
C GLY A 49 -1.25 4.14 -6.45
N PHE A 50 -1.16 2.95 -7.03
CA PHE A 50 -2.25 2.39 -7.86
C PHE A 50 -3.53 2.15 -7.05
N SER A 51 -3.41 1.62 -5.81
CA SER A 51 -4.58 1.44 -4.94
C SER A 51 -5.29 2.76 -4.66
N LEU A 52 -4.56 3.85 -4.38
CA LEU A 52 -5.08 5.21 -4.19
C LEU A 52 -5.76 5.76 -5.44
N PHE A 53 -5.19 5.50 -6.62
CA PHE A 53 -5.79 5.92 -7.89
C PHE A 53 -7.16 5.28 -8.09
N PHE A 54 -7.28 3.96 -7.89
CA PHE A 54 -8.54 3.24 -8.00
C PHE A 54 -9.51 3.48 -6.83
N CYS A 55 -9.02 3.97 -5.69
CA CYS A 55 -9.83 4.37 -4.54
C CYS A 55 -10.78 5.56 -4.86
N ARG A 56 -10.60 6.26 -6.00
CA ARG A 56 -11.59 7.23 -6.49
C ARG A 56 -12.94 6.60 -6.81
N ALA A 57 -12.97 5.31 -7.18
CA ALA A 57 -14.21 4.58 -7.49
C ALA A 57 -15.00 4.15 -6.24
N ILE A 58 -14.46 4.34 -5.02
CA ILE A 58 -15.16 4.03 -3.77
C ILE A 58 -16.24 5.10 -3.51
N SER A 59 -17.51 4.69 -3.50
CA SER A 59 -18.63 5.59 -3.16
C SER A 59 -18.75 5.83 -1.64
N ASN A 60 -18.44 4.81 -0.82
CA ASN A 60 -18.54 4.91 0.63
C ASN A 60 -17.39 5.76 1.22
N LYS A 61 -17.73 6.94 1.75
CA LYS A 61 -16.76 7.91 2.31
C LYS A 61 -15.94 7.33 3.48
N PHE A 62 -16.55 6.53 4.35
CA PHE A 62 -15.85 5.97 5.52
C PHE A 62 -14.79 4.95 5.09
N LEU A 63 -15.19 4.02 4.22
CA LEU A 63 -14.30 2.99 3.71
C LEU A 63 -13.18 3.57 2.84
N LYS A 64 -13.49 4.60 2.04
CA LYS A 64 -12.50 5.35 1.26
C LYS A 64 -11.42 5.94 2.17
N ARG A 65 -11.82 6.53 3.31
CA ARG A 65 -10.88 7.11 4.29
C ARG A 65 -9.96 6.04 4.87
N ILE A 66 -10.49 4.88 5.24
CA ILE A 66 -9.70 3.75 5.74
C ILE A 66 -8.67 3.29 4.71
N VAL A 67 -9.10 3.07 3.45
CA VAL A 67 -8.20 2.63 2.36
C VAL A 67 -7.09 3.66 2.12
N ILE A 68 -7.41 4.95 2.15
CA ILE A 68 -6.41 6.02 2.03
C ILE A 68 -5.42 5.98 3.19
N SER A 69 -5.88 5.88 4.43
CA SER A 69 -5.00 5.84 5.62
C SER A 69 -4.05 4.64 5.57
N ILE A 70 -4.54 3.45 5.19
CA ILE A 70 -3.70 2.24 5.10
C ILE A 70 -2.66 2.38 3.97
N ASN A 71 -3.04 2.93 2.80
CA ASN A 71 -2.10 3.17 1.71
C ASN A 71 -1.00 4.17 2.12
N ILE A 72 -1.35 5.26 2.80
CA ILE A 72 -0.39 6.23 3.31
C ILE A 72 0.57 5.54 4.30
N PHE A 73 0.05 4.70 5.20
CA PHE A 73 0.88 3.92 6.11
C PHE A 73 1.84 2.98 5.37
N CYS A 74 1.40 2.32 4.30
CA CYS A 74 2.27 1.47 3.48
C CYS A 74 3.34 2.28 2.72
N ILE A 75 3.02 3.50 2.26
CA ILE A 75 3.96 4.38 1.54
C ILE A 75 5.03 4.95 2.47
N TYR A 76 4.68 5.28 3.71
CA TYR A 76 5.58 5.92 4.68
C TYR A 76 6.10 4.95 5.76
N GLY A 77 5.67 3.70 5.76
CA GLY A 77 6.07 2.70 6.76
C GLY A 77 7.57 2.44 6.82
N TRP A 78 8.29 2.67 5.71
CA TRP A 78 9.75 2.60 5.67
C TRP A 78 10.43 3.72 6.49
N TRP A 79 9.79 4.89 6.63
CA TRP A 79 10.36 6.03 7.37
C TRP A 79 10.51 5.70 8.86
N PHE A 80 9.54 4.97 9.44
CA PHE A 80 9.60 4.51 10.82
C PHE A 80 10.78 3.57 11.13
N ILE A 81 11.46 3.04 10.11
CA ILE A 81 12.63 2.15 10.29
C ILE A 81 13.94 2.93 10.30
N TYR A 82 13.99 4.10 9.67
CA TYR A 82 15.21 4.92 9.56
C TYR A 82 15.43 5.85 10.76
N ASP A 83 14.47 5.94 11.69
CA ASP A 83 14.52 6.83 12.87
C ASP A 83 15.17 6.19 14.12
N PHE A 84 16.17 5.32 13.94
CA PHE A 84 16.94 4.74 15.06
C PHE A 84 18.39 4.41 14.67
#